data_AF-A0A1I3BSZ7-F1
#
_entry.id   AF-A0A1I3BSZ7-F1
#
_cell.length_a   1.000
_cell.length_b   1.000
_cell.length_c   1.000
_cell.angle_alpha   90.00
_cell.angle_beta   90.00
_cell.angle_gamma   90.00
#
_symmetry.space_group_name_H-M   'P 1'
#
loop_
_entity.id
_entity.type
_entity.pdbx_description
1 polymer ?
#
loop_
_entity_poly.entity_id
_entity_poly.type
_entity_poly.pdbx_seq_one_letter_code
_entity_poly.pdbx_strand_id
1 'polypeptide(L)'
;MSTPVTGVTTVATSARTYAVAGREETLDAVLVIVPLVRAATGRPFPARAAQPSVRTGHPHARARIASGGFLVVAGRPDLVLRSSVPFTTITVELAVPGEPVIRRDFSVPTGAPLPVHMPAWELDDPVRTITGTVRRVGFPFPVVPAATVTAGTGVAGAPFALALRTPLARDHAAGLVVRECTLTAGPVTTLAEPVVAGAVSVVLASSAGIGAGTVLEFGAAPVREHVVVQGPGPDPGQVLLRSPVVHSAPGGAPVTGHGVTLTGPSPVLTRAPRAGDGVLLLDSPLTGLTSTAAVRIDDGTSSEIRSPHAVSDLGGHVRLAGVRNLAALQLTATGPAGTGPALTTAIDPGGGPIIVDLATP
;
A
#
# COMPACT_ATOMS: atom_id res chain seq x y z
N MET A 1 -52.97 38.61 4.24
CA MET A 1 -51.51 38.46 4.01
C MET A 1 -50.83 38.49 5.37
N SER A 2 -50.36 37.35 5.85
CA SER A 2 -49.59 37.24 7.09
C SER A 2 -48.13 37.56 6.78
N THR A 3 -47.54 38.50 7.52
CA THR A 3 -46.11 38.80 7.49
C THR A 3 -45.33 37.65 8.11
N PRO A 4 -44.29 37.10 7.44
CA PRO A 4 -43.49 36.03 8.00
C PRO A 4 -42.64 36.57 9.15
N VAL A 5 -42.81 36.00 10.35
CA VAL A 5 -41.93 36.24 11.49
C VAL A 5 -40.60 35.53 11.20
N THR A 6 -39.49 36.29 11.19
CA THR A 6 -38.15 35.73 10.98
C THR A 6 -37.59 35.33 12.34
N GLY A 7 -37.41 34.03 12.59
CA GLY A 7 -36.76 33.54 13.81
C GLY A 7 -35.27 33.86 13.79
N VAL A 8 -34.73 34.28 14.94
CA VAL A 8 -33.29 34.48 15.15
C VAL A 8 -32.83 33.50 16.21
N THR A 9 -31.91 32.61 15.86
CA THR A 9 -31.30 31.69 16.82
C THR A 9 -29.90 32.17 17.17
N THR A 10 -29.57 32.05 18.45
CA THR A 10 -28.32 32.53 19.01
C THR A 10 -27.49 31.33 19.46
N VAL A 11 -26.32 31.13 18.85
CA VAL A 11 -25.38 30.05 19.20
C VAL A 11 -24.20 30.64 19.96
N ALA A 12 -24.00 30.17 21.19
CA ALA A 12 -22.87 30.55 22.02
C ALA A 12 -21.79 29.45 22.02
N THR A 13 -20.54 29.88 21.90
CA THR A 13 -19.34 29.07 22.16
C THR A 13 -18.60 29.64 23.36
N SER A 14 -17.56 28.96 23.85
CA SER A 14 -16.74 29.45 24.97
C SER A 14 -16.03 30.78 24.70
N ALA A 15 -15.93 31.20 23.43
CA ALA A 15 -15.23 32.43 23.04
C ALA A 15 -16.14 33.52 22.44
N ARG A 16 -17.26 33.17 21.79
CA ARG A 16 -18.16 34.13 21.09
C ARG A 16 -19.59 33.62 20.93
N THR A 17 -20.50 34.57 20.75
CA THR A 17 -21.91 34.36 20.45
C THR A 17 -22.25 34.87 19.04
N TYR A 18 -22.99 34.08 18.27
CA TYR A 18 -23.39 34.40 16.91
C TYR A 18 -24.93 34.35 16.79
N ALA A 19 -25.53 35.34 16.12
CA ALA A 19 -26.95 35.35 15.79
C ALA A 19 -27.13 35.03 14.30
N VAL A 20 -27.95 34.02 13.99
CA VAL A 20 -28.29 33.62 12.63
C VAL A 20 -29.76 33.95 12.38
N ALA A 21 -30.03 34.71 11.32
CA ALA A 21 -31.39 35.04 10.89
C ALA A 21 -31.66 34.33 9.55
N GLY A 22 -32.64 33.41 9.52
CA GLY A 22 -32.96 32.59 8.36
C GLY A 22 -34.32 31.92 8.47
N ARG A 23 -34.94 31.65 7.33
CA ARG A 23 -36.28 31.05 7.16
C ARG A 23 -36.18 29.54 7.42
N GLU A 24 -36.89 29.04 8.43
CA GLU A 24 -36.85 27.64 8.91
C GLU A 24 -35.44 27.08 9.14
N GLU A 25 -34.90 27.34 10.33
CA GLU A 25 -33.84 26.48 10.88
C GLU A 25 -34.41 25.08 11.15
N THR A 26 -34.42 24.23 10.13
CA THR A 26 -34.22 22.81 10.40
C THR A 26 -32.81 22.68 10.95
N LEU A 27 -32.70 22.60 12.28
CA LEU A 27 -31.43 22.37 12.95
C LEU A 27 -30.91 20.99 12.50
N ASP A 28 -30.00 20.99 11.53
CA ASP A 28 -29.22 19.81 11.22
C ASP A 28 -28.44 19.44 12.49
N ALA A 29 -28.79 18.31 13.09
CA ALA A 29 -28.03 17.78 14.22
C ALA A 29 -26.81 17.05 13.68
N VAL A 30 -25.70 17.10 14.43
CA VAL A 30 -24.57 16.23 14.15
C VAL A 30 -24.97 14.80 14.52
N LEU A 31 -25.00 13.92 13.52
CA LEU A 31 -25.40 12.54 13.68
C LEU A 31 -24.20 11.66 14.03
N VAL A 32 -23.10 11.84 13.29
CA VAL A 32 -21.90 11.01 13.39
C VAL A 32 -20.65 11.89 13.37
N ILE A 33 -19.70 11.59 14.26
CA ILE A 33 -18.35 12.15 14.25
C ILE A 33 -17.34 11.01 14.16
N VAL A 34 -16.44 11.08 13.18
CA VAL A 34 -15.41 10.06 12.93
C VAL A 34 -14.06 10.75 12.75
N PRO A 35 -13.03 10.44 13.56
CA PRO A 35 -11.67 10.88 13.28
C PRO A 35 -11.19 10.24 11.96
N LEU A 36 -10.70 11.05 11.03
CA LEU A 36 -9.98 10.58 9.84
C LEU A 36 -8.49 10.63 10.17
N VAL A 37 -7.82 9.48 10.13
CA VAL A 37 -6.38 9.38 10.41
C VAL A 37 -5.67 8.66 9.30
N ARG A 38 -4.40 8.97 9.08
CA ARG A 38 -3.57 8.17 8.18
C ARG A 38 -3.16 6.89 8.90
N ALA A 39 -3.43 5.74 8.29
CA ALA A 39 -3.08 4.42 8.82
C ALA A 39 -1.58 4.31 9.18
N ALA A 40 -0.71 4.98 8.42
CA ALA A 40 0.74 5.01 8.64
C ALA A 40 1.20 5.63 9.95
N THR A 41 0.52 6.70 10.37
CA THR A 41 1.07 7.63 11.38
C THR A 41 0.13 7.82 12.55
N GLY A 42 -1.14 7.39 12.42
CA GLY A 42 -2.22 7.75 13.34
C GLY A 42 -2.49 9.26 13.39
N ARG A 43 -1.79 10.08 12.59
CA ARG A 43 -1.97 11.52 12.57
C ARG A 43 -3.27 11.86 11.86
N PRO A 44 -3.93 12.96 12.26
CA PRO A 44 -5.12 13.45 11.55
C PRO A 44 -4.86 13.57 10.06
N PHE A 45 -5.80 13.11 9.26
CA PHE A 45 -5.73 13.24 7.81
C PHE A 45 -5.63 14.73 7.45
N PRO A 46 -4.50 15.19 6.89
CA PRO A 46 -4.25 16.61 6.74
C PRO A 46 -5.25 17.20 5.73
N ALA A 47 -5.79 18.37 6.05
CA ALA A 47 -6.76 19.05 5.20
C ALA A 47 -6.18 19.64 3.89
N ARG A 48 -4.94 19.36 3.46
CA ARG A 48 -4.25 20.18 2.42
C ARG A 48 -3.68 19.46 1.19
N ALA A 49 -3.54 20.32 0.17
CA ALA A 49 -3.20 20.18 -1.26
C ALA A 49 -4.36 19.74 -2.18
N ALA A 50 -5.01 18.61 -1.90
CA ALA A 50 -5.98 18.05 -2.84
C ALA A 50 -7.47 18.34 -2.49
N GLN A 51 -7.76 18.90 -1.31
CA GLN A 51 -9.14 19.10 -0.80
C GLN A 51 -10.01 17.83 -0.96
N PRO A 52 -9.84 16.83 -0.08
CA PRO A 52 -10.70 15.65 -0.09
C PRO A 52 -12.18 16.06 -0.03
N SER A 53 -13.01 15.43 -0.85
CA SER A 53 -14.46 15.68 -0.86
C SER A 53 -15.18 14.48 -0.27
N VAL A 54 -16.28 14.76 0.44
CA VAL A 54 -17.12 13.73 1.05
C VAL A 54 -18.58 13.98 0.68
N ARG A 55 -19.32 12.91 0.46
CA ARG A 55 -20.76 12.95 0.23
C ARG A 55 -21.42 11.75 0.88
N THR A 56 -22.71 11.86 1.18
CA THR A 56 -23.51 10.74 1.67
C THR A 56 -24.45 10.27 0.56
N GLY A 57 -24.77 8.98 0.55
CA GLY A 57 -25.87 8.46 -0.27
C GLY A 57 -27.26 8.69 0.33
N HIS A 58 -27.35 9.23 1.54
CA HIS A 58 -28.60 9.38 2.27
C HIS A 58 -29.26 10.73 1.94
N PRO A 59 -30.54 10.76 1.49
CA PRO A 59 -31.17 11.98 0.94
C PRO A 59 -31.34 13.12 1.96
N HIS A 60 -31.30 12.79 3.25
CA HIS A 60 -31.48 13.75 4.35
C HIS A 60 -30.23 13.93 5.21
N ALA A 61 -29.06 13.43 4.78
CA ALA A 61 -27.80 13.61 5.50
C ALA A 61 -26.70 14.20 4.61
N ARG A 62 -25.85 15.01 5.20
CA ARG A 62 -24.70 15.66 4.55
C ARG A 62 -23.42 15.28 5.30
N ALA A 63 -22.34 15.06 4.55
CA ALA A 63 -21.02 14.80 5.12
C ALA A 63 -20.10 16.00 4.85
N ARG A 64 -19.21 16.29 5.79
CA ARG A 64 -18.14 17.26 5.64
C ARG A 64 -16.90 16.84 6.41
N ILE A 65 -15.72 17.14 5.87
CA ILE A 65 -14.47 17.07 6.63
C ILE A 65 -14.27 18.40 7.35
N ALA A 66 -14.34 18.37 8.68
CA ALA A 66 -14.09 19.51 9.54
C ALA A 66 -12.60 19.76 9.76
N SER A 67 -12.26 20.97 10.18
CA SER A 67 -10.91 21.32 10.65
C SER A 67 -10.47 20.37 11.76
N GLY A 68 -9.24 19.86 11.68
CA GLY A 68 -8.72 18.86 12.62
C GLY A 68 -8.83 17.41 12.16
N GLY A 69 -9.31 17.16 10.92
CA GLY A 69 -9.32 15.82 10.34
C GLY A 69 -10.50 14.97 10.82
N PHE A 70 -11.65 15.57 11.08
CA PHE A 70 -12.86 14.82 11.46
C PHE A 70 -13.84 14.78 10.30
N LEU A 71 -14.37 13.61 9.99
CA LEU A 71 -15.58 13.46 9.21
C LEU A 71 -16.79 13.70 10.11
N VAL A 72 -17.65 14.62 9.68
CA VAL A 72 -18.89 14.97 10.36
C VAL A 72 -20.04 14.67 9.41
N VAL A 73 -21.00 13.87 9.88
CA VAL A 73 -22.28 13.65 9.19
C VAL A 73 -23.36 14.39 9.98
N ALA A 74 -24.09 15.27 9.30
CA ALA A 74 -25.17 16.05 9.88
C ALA A 74 -26.46 15.91 9.07
N GLY A 75 -27.60 16.08 9.72
CA GLY A 75 -28.91 16.05 9.09
C GLY A 75 -30.02 16.12 10.12
N ARG A 76 -31.27 16.06 9.64
CA ARG A 76 -32.47 16.05 10.49
C ARG A 76 -32.68 14.66 11.12
N PRO A 77 -32.57 14.49 12.45
CA PRO A 77 -32.68 13.18 13.08
C PRO A 77 -34.00 12.46 12.78
N ASP A 78 -35.11 13.19 12.71
CA ASP A 78 -36.45 12.68 12.41
C ASP A 78 -36.57 12.11 10.98
N LEU A 79 -35.81 12.65 10.03
CA LEU A 79 -35.81 12.20 8.63
C LEU A 79 -34.73 11.15 8.35
N VAL A 80 -33.62 11.20 9.09
CA VAL A 80 -32.50 10.26 8.92
C VAL A 80 -32.72 8.99 9.74
N LEU A 81 -33.01 9.13 11.03
CA LEU A 81 -33.12 8.03 11.97
C LEU A 81 -34.58 7.58 12.07
N ARG A 82 -34.99 6.67 11.18
CA ARG A 82 -36.35 6.14 11.18
C ARG A 82 -36.59 5.29 12.43
N SER A 83 -37.62 5.64 13.20
CA SER A 83 -37.95 4.97 14.47
C SER A 83 -38.39 3.50 14.34
N SER A 84 -38.72 3.03 13.14
CA SER A 84 -39.21 1.67 12.88
C SER A 84 -38.12 0.62 12.68
N VAL A 85 -36.84 1.02 12.66
CA VAL A 85 -35.69 0.11 12.52
C VAL A 85 -34.74 0.28 13.70
N PRO A 86 -34.00 -0.78 14.12
CA PRO A 86 -33.09 -0.70 15.27
C PRO A 86 -31.84 0.17 15.01
N PHE A 87 -31.46 0.35 13.74
CA PHE A 87 -30.36 1.21 13.32
C PHE A 87 -30.63 1.77 11.92
N THR A 88 -30.02 2.92 11.62
CA THR A 88 -29.95 3.49 10.28
C THR A 88 -28.51 3.44 9.78
N THR A 89 -28.31 2.96 8.56
CA THR A 89 -27.00 2.97 7.90
C THR A 89 -26.85 4.21 7.04
N ILE A 90 -25.79 4.98 7.27
CA ILE A 90 -25.41 6.11 6.45
C ILE A 90 -24.11 5.78 5.71
N THR A 91 -24.20 5.56 4.40
CA THR A 91 -23.05 5.37 3.53
C THR A 91 -22.42 6.72 3.20
N VAL A 92 -21.13 6.88 3.50
CA VAL A 92 -20.31 8.02 3.13
C VAL A 92 -19.31 7.60 2.07
N GLU A 93 -19.21 8.40 1.02
CA GLU A 93 -18.17 8.29 0.00
C GLU A 93 -17.14 9.39 0.24
N LEU A 94 -15.88 8.99 0.39
CA LEU A 94 -14.71 9.86 0.49
C LEU A 94 -13.93 9.78 -0.82
N ALA A 95 -13.76 10.91 -1.48
CA ALA A 95 -12.95 11.04 -2.69
C ALA A 95 -11.72 11.90 -2.39
N VAL A 96 -10.55 11.28 -2.47
CA VAL A 96 -9.24 11.95 -2.41
C VAL A 96 -8.70 12.01 -3.84
N PRO A 97 -8.28 13.17 -4.35
CA PRO A 97 -7.77 13.24 -5.72
C PRO A 97 -6.57 12.33 -5.95
N GLY A 98 -6.61 11.59 -7.06
CA GLY A 98 -5.60 10.58 -7.41
C GLY A 98 -5.83 9.22 -6.75
N GLU A 99 -6.89 9.05 -5.95
CA GLU A 99 -7.22 7.80 -5.28
C GLU A 99 -8.63 7.31 -5.68
N PRO A 100 -8.88 5.99 -5.60
CA PRO A 100 -10.22 5.46 -5.76
C PRO A 100 -11.16 5.98 -4.66
N VAL A 101 -12.44 6.15 -5.00
CA VAL A 101 -13.47 6.57 -4.03
C VAL A 101 -13.64 5.49 -2.97
N ILE A 102 -13.50 5.88 -1.71
CA ILE A 102 -13.62 4.98 -0.55
C ILE A 102 -15.03 5.12 0.02
N ARG A 103 -15.73 3.99 0.19
CA ARG A 103 -17.06 3.95 0.80
C ARG A 103 -16.99 3.38 2.21
N ARG A 104 -17.71 3.99 3.14
CA ARG A 104 -17.86 3.49 4.52
C ARG A 104 -19.29 3.66 5.00
N ASP A 105 -19.79 2.60 5.62
CA ASP A 105 -21.11 2.58 6.24
C ASP A 105 -20.99 2.90 7.73
N PHE A 106 -21.79 3.86 8.18
CA PHE A 106 -21.93 4.19 9.60
C PHE A 106 -23.30 3.77 10.08
N SER A 107 -23.35 2.86 11.05
CA SER A 107 -24.60 2.44 11.69
C SER A 107 -24.89 3.33 12.88
N VAL A 108 -26.02 4.05 12.84
CA VAL A 108 -26.51 4.89 13.93
C VAL A 108 -27.68 4.18 14.59
N PRO A 109 -27.56 3.71 15.84
CA PRO A 109 -28.67 3.08 16.55
C PRO A 109 -29.82 4.06 16.77
N THR A 110 -31.05 3.56 16.66
CA THR A 110 -32.24 4.36 16.93
C THR A 110 -32.29 4.73 18.41
N GLY A 111 -32.52 6.02 18.70
CA GLY A 111 -32.54 6.54 20.08
C GLY A 111 -31.15 6.76 20.70
N ALA A 112 -30.06 6.58 19.95
CA ALA A 112 -28.72 6.90 20.43
C ALA A 112 -28.61 8.40 20.78
N PRO A 113 -27.88 8.76 21.86
CA PRO A 113 -27.52 10.15 22.09
C PRO A 113 -26.66 10.66 20.94
N LEU A 114 -27.02 11.81 20.39
CA LEU A 114 -26.30 12.43 19.28
C LEU A 114 -25.33 13.51 19.79
N PRO A 115 -24.13 13.63 19.20
CA PRO A 115 -23.61 12.84 18.08
C PRO A 115 -23.09 11.45 18.49
N VAL A 116 -23.20 10.47 17.60
CA VAL A 116 -22.54 9.17 17.76
C VAL A 116 -21.07 9.30 17.36
N HIS A 117 -20.18 9.04 18.32
CA HIS A 117 -18.74 9.02 18.10
C HIS A 117 -18.31 7.63 17.62
N MET A 118 -17.72 7.57 16.44
CA MET A 118 -17.23 6.33 15.85
C MET A 118 -15.71 6.21 16.05
N PRO A 119 -15.17 4.96 16.04
CA PRO A 119 -13.73 4.74 15.97
C PRO A 119 -13.10 5.46 14.77
N ALA A 120 -11.80 5.72 14.86
CA ALA A 120 -11.07 6.36 13.77
C ALA A 120 -11.23 5.57 12.46
N TRP A 121 -11.52 6.29 11.37
CA TRP A 121 -11.44 5.75 10.03
C TRP A 121 -10.01 5.94 9.54
N GLU A 122 -9.25 4.85 9.62
CA GLU A 122 -7.90 4.78 9.10
C GLU A 122 -7.94 4.75 7.57
N LEU A 123 -7.28 5.75 6.96
CA LEU A 123 -7.13 5.89 5.53
C LEU A 123 -5.74 5.42 5.16
N ASP A 124 -5.67 4.54 4.16
CA ASP A 124 -4.39 4.17 3.57
C ASP A 124 -3.77 5.40 2.89
N ASP A 125 -2.46 5.54 3.05
CA ASP A 125 -1.70 6.45 2.21
C ASP A 125 -1.68 5.91 0.77
N PRO A 126 -1.64 6.82 -0.23
CA PRO A 126 -1.50 6.41 -1.62
C PRO A 126 -0.20 5.64 -1.82
N VAL A 127 -0.22 4.68 -2.74
CA VAL A 127 0.98 3.94 -3.12
C VAL A 127 1.97 4.90 -3.78
N ARG A 128 3.19 4.96 -3.24
CA ARG A 128 4.27 5.79 -3.75
C ARG A 128 5.37 4.95 -4.37
N THR A 129 6.10 5.57 -5.30
CA THR A 129 7.37 5.05 -5.80
C THR A 129 8.48 5.95 -5.28
N ILE A 130 9.46 5.38 -4.62
CA ILE A 130 10.71 6.06 -4.29
C ILE A 130 11.69 5.81 -5.43
N THR A 131 12.30 6.88 -5.95
CA THR A 131 13.36 6.80 -6.96
C THR A 131 14.63 7.44 -6.43
N GLY A 132 15.77 6.96 -6.92
CA GLY A 132 17.06 7.53 -6.58
C GLY A 132 18.18 7.05 -7.45
N THR A 133 19.40 7.46 -7.11
CA THR A 133 20.63 7.05 -7.77
C THR A 133 21.67 6.65 -6.73
N VAL A 134 22.36 5.54 -6.99
CA VAL A 134 23.50 5.07 -6.22
C VAL A 134 24.77 5.43 -6.98
N ARG A 135 25.68 6.16 -6.32
CA ARG A 135 26.94 6.61 -6.91
C ARG A 135 28.07 6.53 -5.87
N ARG A 136 29.34 6.56 -6.31
CA ARG A 136 30.48 6.63 -5.37
C ARG A 136 30.66 8.05 -4.85
N VAL A 137 31.19 8.17 -3.64
CA VAL A 137 31.71 9.43 -3.09
C VAL A 137 32.93 9.86 -3.92
N GLY A 138 33.08 11.18 -4.09
CA GLY A 138 34.21 11.79 -4.81
C GLY A 138 33.89 12.09 -6.27
N PHE A 139 34.18 13.32 -6.69
CA PHE A 139 33.98 13.76 -8.07
C PHE A 139 34.76 12.87 -9.05
N PRO A 140 34.16 12.39 -10.16
CA PRO A 140 32.91 12.84 -10.79
C PRO A 140 31.63 12.12 -10.33
N PHE A 141 31.64 11.44 -9.18
CA PHE A 141 30.53 10.66 -8.63
C PHE A 141 30.03 9.56 -9.58
N PRO A 142 30.90 8.61 -9.97
CA PRO A 142 30.52 7.55 -10.89
C PRO A 142 29.37 6.71 -10.31
N VAL A 143 28.41 6.35 -11.16
CA VAL A 143 27.26 5.52 -10.80
C VAL A 143 27.70 4.12 -10.39
N VAL A 144 26.96 3.48 -9.50
CA VAL A 144 27.24 2.11 -9.05
C VAL A 144 26.10 1.20 -9.49
N PRO A 145 26.30 0.40 -10.54
CA PRO A 145 25.30 -0.55 -10.98
C PRO A 145 25.23 -1.77 -10.05
N ALA A 146 24.09 -2.45 -10.05
CA ALA A 146 23.83 -3.65 -9.26
C ALA A 146 24.05 -3.49 -7.74
N ALA A 147 24.02 -2.25 -7.24
CA ALA A 147 24.02 -1.98 -5.81
C ALA A 147 22.68 -2.41 -5.21
N THR A 148 22.73 -3.16 -4.12
CA THR A 148 21.56 -3.57 -3.35
C THR A 148 21.17 -2.45 -2.40
N VAL A 149 19.92 -2.02 -2.44
CA VAL A 149 19.36 -1.01 -1.55
C VAL A 149 18.39 -1.68 -0.58
N THR A 150 18.81 -1.77 0.67
CA THR A 150 18.00 -2.30 1.77
C THR A 150 17.17 -1.18 2.39
N ALA A 151 15.98 -1.54 2.87
CA ALA A 151 15.12 -0.65 3.62
C ALA A 151 15.15 -0.97 5.11
N GLY A 152 14.79 0.00 5.92
CA GLY A 152 14.59 -0.08 7.36
C GLY A 152 13.67 1.06 7.80
N THR A 153 13.23 1.04 9.06
CA THR A 153 12.42 2.12 9.63
C THR A 153 13.28 3.21 10.28
N GLY A 154 14.55 2.93 10.58
CA GLY A 154 15.47 3.87 11.24
C GLY A 154 15.10 4.24 12.67
N VAL A 155 14.11 3.55 13.27
CA VAL A 155 13.64 3.77 14.63
C VAL A 155 13.90 2.51 15.44
N ALA A 156 14.67 2.63 16.52
CA ALA A 156 14.96 1.51 17.40
C ALA A 156 13.67 0.93 17.99
N GLY A 157 13.51 -0.40 17.92
CA GLY A 157 12.31 -1.10 18.41
C GLY A 157 11.08 -1.00 17.50
N ALA A 158 11.15 -0.27 16.38
CA ALA A 158 10.08 -0.29 15.38
C ALA A 158 10.16 -1.57 14.51
N PRO A 159 9.05 -1.95 13.85
CA PRO A 159 9.06 -3.03 12.86
C PRO A 159 10.17 -2.86 11.83
N PHE A 160 10.72 -3.98 11.35
CA PHE A 160 11.68 -4.00 10.26
C PHE A 160 10.96 -3.79 8.93
N ALA A 161 11.48 -2.91 8.08
CA ALA A 161 10.93 -2.67 6.75
C ALA A 161 11.70 -3.45 5.68
N LEU A 162 11.05 -4.44 5.07
CA LEU A 162 11.63 -5.20 3.96
C LEU A 162 11.15 -4.65 2.62
N ALA A 163 12.03 -4.00 1.87
CA ALA A 163 11.78 -3.65 0.48
C ALA A 163 11.76 -4.90 -0.41
N LEU A 164 10.87 -4.89 -1.41
CA LEU A 164 10.73 -5.91 -2.45
C LEU A 164 11.10 -5.32 -3.81
N ARG A 165 11.73 -6.10 -4.70
CA ARG A 165 12.02 -5.68 -6.09
C ARG A 165 10.75 -5.45 -6.89
N THR A 166 9.83 -6.39 -6.72
CA THR A 166 8.52 -6.40 -7.36
C THR A 166 7.48 -6.33 -6.25
N PRO A 167 6.50 -5.41 -6.33
CA PRO A 167 5.42 -5.35 -5.35
C PRO A 167 4.63 -6.66 -5.23
N LEU A 168 3.88 -6.80 -4.15
CA LEU A 168 2.94 -7.90 -3.98
C LEU A 168 1.89 -7.87 -5.09
N ALA A 169 1.55 -9.04 -5.61
CA ALA A 169 0.45 -9.24 -6.53
C ALA A 169 -0.89 -9.40 -5.80
N ARG A 170 -0.88 -9.69 -4.50
CA ARG A 170 -2.06 -10.01 -3.71
C ARG A 170 -2.02 -9.37 -2.33
N ASP A 171 -3.19 -9.35 -1.70
CA ASP A 171 -3.34 -8.98 -0.29
C ASP A 171 -2.92 -10.14 0.61
N HIS A 172 -2.34 -9.81 1.76
CA HIS A 172 -1.97 -10.78 2.80
C HIS A 172 -2.49 -10.31 4.15
N ALA A 173 -2.87 -11.25 5.02
CA ALA A 173 -3.29 -10.92 6.38
C ALA A 173 -2.09 -10.53 7.26
N ALA A 174 -2.35 -9.71 8.29
CA ALA A 174 -1.37 -9.50 9.36
C ALA A 174 -1.11 -10.81 10.12
N GLY A 175 0.08 -10.97 10.69
CA GLY A 175 0.47 -12.16 11.45
C GLY A 175 0.92 -13.35 10.60
N LEU A 176 0.82 -13.28 9.27
CA LEU A 176 1.40 -14.32 8.41
C LEU A 176 2.92 -14.31 8.50
N VAL A 177 3.48 -15.52 8.43
CA VAL A 177 4.93 -15.73 8.47
C VAL A 177 5.54 -15.37 7.12
N VAL A 178 6.64 -14.65 7.16
CA VAL A 178 7.53 -14.43 6.02
C VAL A 178 8.79 -15.25 6.25
N ARG A 179 9.12 -16.13 5.30
CA ARG A 179 10.31 -16.98 5.38
C ARG A 179 11.30 -16.61 4.31
N GLU A 180 12.58 -16.63 4.65
CA GLU A 180 13.61 -16.66 3.62
C GLU A 180 13.55 -18.00 2.87
N CYS A 181 13.87 -17.96 1.59
CA CYS A 181 14.05 -19.17 0.80
C CYS A 181 15.19 -19.03 -0.21
N THR A 182 15.84 -20.15 -0.47
CA THR A 182 16.82 -20.29 -1.55
C THR A 182 16.13 -20.82 -2.80
N LEU A 183 16.39 -20.18 -3.93
CA LEU A 183 15.91 -20.59 -5.24
C LEU A 183 16.99 -21.37 -5.99
N THR A 184 16.78 -22.66 -6.20
CA THR A 184 17.70 -23.50 -6.98
C THR A 184 17.25 -23.49 -8.44
N ALA A 185 18.13 -23.06 -9.35
CA ALA A 185 17.84 -23.02 -10.78
C ALA A 185 17.52 -24.42 -11.32
N GLY A 186 16.52 -24.49 -12.18
CA GLY A 186 16.03 -25.69 -12.84
C GLY A 186 15.90 -25.46 -14.35
N PRO A 187 14.80 -25.90 -15.01
CA PRO A 187 14.66 -25.80 -16.46
C PRO A 187 14.64 -24.35 -16.94
N VAL A 188 15.29 -24.10 -18.08
CA VAL A 188 15.31 -22.79 -18.75
C VAL A 188 14.48 -22.87 -20.03
N THR A 189 13.69 -21.85 -20.29
CA THR A 189 12.81 -21.74 -21.46
C THR A 189 12.62 -20.26 -21.82
N THR A 190 11.71 -19.96 -22.73
CA THR A 190 11.30 -18.59 -23.06
C THR A 190 9.78 -18.47 -23.06
N LEU A 191 9.27 -17.24 -22.94
CA LEU A 191 7.89 -16.95 -23.27
C LEU A 191 7.64 -17.23 -24.76
N ALA A 192 6.64 -18.03 -25.10
CA ALA A 192 6.20 -18.22 -26.49
C ALA A 192 5.41 -17.01 -26.98
N GLU A 193 4.66 -16.37 -26.08
CA GLU A 193 3.83 -15.20 -26.34
C GLU A 193 4.11 -14.09 -25.33
N PRO A 194 3.88 -12.81 -25.67
CA PRO A 194 3.95 -11.74 -24.70
C PRO A 194 2.99 -11.97 -23.53
N VAL A 195 3.43 -11.66 -22.32
CA VAL A 195 2.59 -11.64 -21.12
C VAL A 195 2.33 -10.21 -20.69
N VAL A 196 1.09 -9.91 -20.30
CA VAL A 196 0.68 -8.60 -19.78
C VAL A 196 0.56 -8.63 -18.27
N ALA A 197 0.89 -7.52 -17.61
CA ALA A 197 0.61 -7.32 -16.19
C ALA A 197 -0.86 -7.66 -15.86
N GLY A 198 -1.08 -8.42 -14.80
CA GLY A 198 -2.38 -8.97 -14.40
C GLY A 198 -2.69 -10.37 -14.95
N ALA A 199 -1.90 -10.90 -15.89
CA ALA A 199 -2.15 -12.23 -16.44
C ALA A 199 -1.94 -13.33 -15.38
N VAL A 200 -2.86 -14.30 -15.35
CA VAL A 200 -2.84 -15.47 -14.44
C VAL A 200 -2.37 -16.75 -15.14
N SER A 201 -1.91 -16.63 -16.38
CA SER A 201 -1.32 -17.71 -17.16
C SER A 201 -0.25 -17.16 -18.09
N VAL A 202 0.71 -18.01 -18.46
CA VAL A 202 1.74 -17.72 -19.47
C VAL A 202 1.81 -18.87 -20.46
N VAL A 203 2.30 -18.60 -21.67
CA VAL A 203 2.63 -19.64 -22.66
C VAL A 203 4.14 -19.71 -22.79
N LEU A 204 4.71 -20.88 -22.54
CA LEU A 204 6.14 -21.14 -22.58
C LEU A 204 6.48 -21.89 -23.87
N ALA A 205 7.66 -21.61 -24.45
CA ALA A 205 8.16 -22.35 -25.61
C ALA A 205 8.35 -23.85 -25.32
N SER A 206 8.64 -24.17 -24.06
CA SER A 206 8.61 -25.52 -23.51
C SER A 206 8.24 -25.46 -22.03
N SER A 207 7.31 -26.33 -21.61
CA SER A 207 6.93 -26.55 -20.21
C SER A 207 7.57 -27.80 -19.60
N ALA A 208 8.53 -28.43 -20.30
CA ALA A 208 9.22 -29.62 -19.81
C ALA A 208 9.93 -29.35 -18.48
N GLY A 209 9.62 -30.14 -17.45
CA GLY A 209 10.18 -29.98 -16.10
C GLY A 209 9.55 -28.84 -15.28
N ILE A 210 8.52 -28.16 -15.79
CA ILE A 210 7.79 -27.09 -15.09
C ILE A 210 6.45 -27.67 -14.62
N GLY A 211 6.32 -27.87 -13.32
CA GLY A 211 5.14 -28.46 -12.68
C GLY A 211 4.51 -27.54 -11.64
N ALA A 212 3.40 -27.99 -11.04
CA ALA A 212 2.80 -27.31 -9.91
C ALA A 212 3.82 -27.10 -8.79
N GLY A 213 3.90 -25.86 -8.27
CA GLY A 213 4.86 -25.48 -7.22
C GLY A 213 6.23 -25.03 -7.74
N THR A 214 6.56 -25.21 -9.03
CA THR A 214 7.74 -24.58 -9.64
C THR A 214 7.61 -23.05 -9.55
N VAL A 215 8.70 -22.35 -9.27
CA VAL A 215 8.74 -20.88 -9.33
C VAL A 215 9.34 -20.44 -10.64
N LEU A 216 8.61 -19.65 -11.41
CA LEU A 216 9.13 -19.03 -12.63
C LEU A 216 9.75 -17.68 -12.28
N GLU A 217 10.99 -17.45 -12.71
CA GLU A 217 11.63 -16.13 -12.74
C GLU A 217 11.45 -15.50 -14.13
N PHE A 218 10.84 -14.31 -14.17
CA PHE A 218 10.70 -13.48 -15.37
C PHE A 218 11.65 -12.29 -15.34
N GLY A 219 12.10 -11.91 -16.55
CA GLY A 219 12.83 -10.67 -16.78
C GLY A 219 14.30 -10.71 -16.35
N ALA A 220 14.94 -9.55 -16.39
CA ALA A 220 16.33 -9.37 -15.99
C ALA A 220 16.41 -8.47 -14.75
N ALA A 221 17.60 -8.40 -14.15
CA ALA A 221 17.87 -7.36 -13.17
C ALA A 221 17.66 -5.97 -13.82
N PRO A 222 17.05 -5.00 -13.12
CA PRO A 222 16.71 -5.02 -11.69
C PRO A 222 15.29 -5.55 -11.34
N VAL A 223 14.44 -5.88 -12.32
CA VAL A 223 12.98 -6.05 -12.12
C VAL A 223 12.54 -7.49 -11.82
N ARG A 224 13.46 -8.47 -11.82
CA ARG A 224 13.22 -9.92 -11.59
C ARG A 224 11.94 -10.23 -10.81
N GLU A 225 11.03 -10.92 -11.47
CA GLU A 225 9.73 -11.28 -10.90
C GLU A 225 9.63 -12.78 -10.72
N HIS A 226 9.12 -13.21 -9.56
CA HIS A 226 8.93 -14.62 -9.22
C HIS A 226 7.44 -14.94 -9.13
N VAL A 227 6.98 -15.97 -9.83
CA VAL A 227 5.58 -16.42 -9.78
C VAL A 227 5.51 -17.94 -9.63
N VAL A 228 4.62 -18.41 -8.74
CA VAL A 228 4.47 -19.84 -8.47
C VAL A 228 3.48 -20.45 -9.46
N VAL A 229 3.87 -21.57 -10.07
CA VAL A 229 3.01 -22.36 -10.95
C VAL A 229 1.93 -23.05 -10.15
N GLN A 230 0.68 -22.89 -10.58
CA GLN A 230 -0.46 -23.66 -10.10
C GLN A 230 -0.51 -25.03 -10.77
N GLY A 231 -0.30 -25.09 -12.08
CA GLY A 231 -0.34 -26.32 -12.88
C GLY A 231 -0.34 -26.02 -14.39
N PRO A 232 -0.43 -27.05 -15.24
CA PRO A 232 -0.57 -26.87 -16.68
C PRO A 232 -1.93 -26.24 -17.05
N GLY A 233 -1.95 -25.45 -18.11
CA GLY A 233 -3.16 -24.94 -18.74
C GLY A 233 -3.75 -25.90 -19.78
N PRO A 234 -4.93 -25.57 -20.35
CA PRO A 234 -5.55 -26.37 -21.41
C PRO A 234 -4.74 -26.41 -22.72
N ASP A 235 -3.99 -25.35 -23.03
CA ASP A 235 -3.27 -25.23 -24.30
C ASP A 235 -1.79 -25.71 -24.19
N PRO A 236 -1.20 -26.22 -25.28
CA PRO A 236 0.21 -26.62 -25.30
C PRO A 236 1.14 -25.49 -24.82
N GLY A 237 2.02 -25.80 -23.86
CA GLY A 237 2.97 -24.83 -23.30
C GLY A 237 2.34 -23.82 -22.33
N GLN A 238 1.02 -23.81 -22.17
CA GLN A 238 0.35 -22.93 -21.23
C GLN A 238 0.54 -23.41 -19.79
N VAL A 239 0.83 -22.47 -18.89
CA VAL A 239 1.03 -22.71 -17.47
C VAL A 239 0.16 -21.72 -16.68
N LEU A 240 -0.64 -22.23 -15.75
CA LEU A 240 -1.48 -21.44 -14.84
C LEU A 240 -0.65 -21.01 -13.62
N LEU A 241 -0.87 -19.78 -13.16
CA LEU A 241 -0.10 -19.13 -12.10
C LEU A 241 -0.95 -18.94 -10.84
N ARG A 242 -0.35 -19.11 -9.65
CA ARG A 242 -1.03 -18.91 -8.35
C ARG A 242 -1.27 -17.44 -8.00
N SER A 243 -0.63 -16.53 -8.70
CA SER A 243 -0.79 -15.08 -8.58
C SER A 243 -0.61 -14.46 -9.96
N PRO A 244 -1.28 -13.33 -10.24
CA PRO A 244 -1.07 -12.62 -11.49
C PRO A 244 0.38 -12.10 -11.59
N VAL A 245 0.89 -11.97 -12.80
CA VAL A 245 2.16 -11.26 -13.04
C VAL A 245 1.99 -9.76 -12.77
N VAL A 246 2.99 -9.11 -12.21
CA VAL A 246 3.01 -7.67 -11.90
C VAL A 246 3.59 -6.88 -13.07
N HIS A 247 4.56 -7.43 -13.79
CA HIS A 247 5.17 -6.79 -14.95
C HIS A 247 4.85 -7.54 -16.25
N SER A 248 4.61 -6.78 -17.31
CA SER A 248 4.53 -7.31 -18.66
C SER A 248 5.93 -7.74 -19.15
N ALA A 249 5.99 -8.78 -19.98
CA ALA A 249 7.21 -9.20 -20.66
C ALA A 249 6.92 -9.60 -22.11
N PRO A 250 7.84 -9.30 -23.06
CA PRO A 250 7.64 -9.62 -24.46
C PRO A 250 7.78 -11.13 -24.73
N GLY A 251 7.21 -11.59 -25.85
CA GLY A 251 7.51 -12.94 -26.37
C GLY A 251 9.01 -13.11 -26.61
N GLY A 252 9.52 -14.30 -26.34
CA GLY A 252 10.94 -14.62 -26.38
C GLY A 252 11.73 -14.25 -25.11
N ALA A 253 11.13 -13.57 -24.13
CA ALA A 253 11.82 -13.26 -22.87
C ALA A 253 12.26 -14.55 -22.15
N PRO A 254 13.46 -14.59 -21.54
CA PRO A 254 13.95 -15.76 -20.83
C PRO A 254 13.11 -16.04 -19.58
N VAL A 255 12.88 -17.32 -19.32
CA VAL A 255 12.19 -17.82 -18.13
C VAL A 255 13.02 -18.93 -17.52
N THR A 256 13.32 -18.82 -16.23
CA THR A 256 13.99 -19.89 -15.47
C THR A 256 13.02 -20.46 -14.45
N GLY A 257 12.85 -21.78 -14.44
CA GLY A 257 12.15 -22.49 -13.38
C GLY A 257 13.07 -22.69 -12.18
N HIS A 258 12.52 -22.60 -10.98
CA HIS A 258 13.26 -22.78 -9.73
C HIS A 258 12.54 -23.75 -8.79
N GLY A 259 13.34 -24.55 -8.08
CA GLY A 259 12.93 -25.21 -6.84
C GLY A 259 13.10 -24.26 -5.65
N VAL A 260 12.28 -24.45 -4.61
CA VAL A 260 12.28 -23.59 -3.41
C VAL A 260 12.67 -24.41 -2.19
N THR A 261 13.70 -23.98 -1.48
CA THR A 261 14.04 -24.50 -0.16
C THR A 261 13.87 -23.40 0.87
N LEU A 262 13.05 -23.63 1.90
CA LEU A 262 12.87 -22.67 2.99
C LEU A 262 14.10 -22.66 3.90
N THR A 263 14.55 -21.47 4.28
CA THR A 263 15.74 -21.26 5.11
C THR A 263 15.48 -20.17 6.16
N GLY A 264 16.23 -20.20 7.25
CA GLY A 264 16.34 -19.07 8.16
C GLY A 264 15.13 -18.78 9.06
N PRO A 265 15.11 -17.59 9.67
CA PRO A 265 14.07 -17.17 10.61
C PRO A 265 12.72 -16.96 9.93
N SER A 266 11.68 -16.85 10.75
CA SER A 266 10.28 -16.76 10.34
C SER A 266 9.61 -15.55 11.00
N PRO A 267 10.03 -14.30 10.68
CA PRO A 267 9.33 -13.11 11.15
C PRO A 267 7.87 -13.10 10.69
N VAL A 268 7.04 -12.33 11.38
CA VAL A 268 5.63 -12.15 11.02
C VAL A 268 5.35 -10.76 10.49
N LEU A 269 4.38 -10.68 9.59
CA LEU A 269 3.84 -9.40 9.12
C LEU A 269 3.18 -8.65 10.28
N THR A 270 3.65 -7.45 10.61
CA THR A 270 3.06 -6.64 11.70
C THR A 270 1.77 -5.95 11.29
N ARG A 271 1.44 -5.97 9.99
CA ARG A 271 0.20 -5.44 9.42
C ARG A 271 -0.16 -6.24 8.16
N ALA A 272 -1.40 -6.10 7.68
CA ALA A 272 -1.85 -6.68 6.43
C ALA A 272 -1.34 -5.85 5.24
N PRO A 273 -0.35 -6.32 4.46
CA PRO A 273 0.01 -5.64 3.22
C PRO A 273 -1.02 -5.95 2.13
N ARG A 274 -1.14 -5.05 1.16
CA ARG A 274 -2.05 -5.22 0.02
C ARG A 274 -1.29 -5.41 -1.28
N ALA A 275 -1.99 -5.88 -2.31
CA ALA A 275 -1.50 -5.86 -3.68
C ALA A 275 -0.97 -4.45 -4.02
N GLY A 276 0.17 -4.41 -4.70
CA GLY A 276 0.92 -3.20 -4.99
C GLY A 276 1.85 -2.74 -3.87
N ASP A 277 1.86 -3.35 -2.67
CA ASP A 277 2.88 -3.04 -1.66
C ASP A 277 4.24 -3.62 -2.04
N GLY A 278 5.27 -2.78 -2.06
CA GLY A 278 6.67 -3.16 -2.26
C GLY A 278 7.50 -3.03 -1.00
N VAL A 279 6.89 -2.74 0.15
CA VAL A 279 7.55 -2.74 1.46
C VAL A 279 6.68 -3.51 2.45
N LEU A 280 7.25 -4.59 3.00
CA LEU A 280 6.65 -5.36 4.08
C LEU A 280 7.14 -4.82 5.43
N LEU A 281 6.27 -4.85 6.44
CA LEU A 281 6.65 -4.58 7.83
C LEU A 281 6.66 -5.88 8.61
N LEU A 282 7.82 -6.20 9.18
CA LEU A 282 8.13 -7.43 9.88
C LEU A 282 8.43 -7.14 11.36
N ASP A 283 8.04 -8.05 12.25
CA ASP A 283 8.27 -7.90 13.69
C ASP A 283 9.76 -8.03 14.07
N SER A 284 10.55 -8.63 13.19
CA SER A 284 11.99 -8.85 13.33
C SER A 284 12.66 -8.88 11.95
N PRO A 285 13.97 -8.59 11.87
CA PRO A 285 14.69 -8.61 10.60
C PRO A 285 14.90 -10.04 10.09
N LEU A 286 14.89 -10.19 8.76
CA LEU A 286 15.43 -11.39 8.12
C LEU A 286 16.96 -11.30 8.11
N THR A 287 17.63 -12.31 8.63
CA THR A 287 19.10 -12.41 8.64
C THR A 287 19.56 -13.34 7.54
N GLY A 288 20.48 -12.90 6.68
CA GLY A 288 21.09 -13.77 5.66
C GLY A 288 20.57 -13.58 4.23
N LEU A 289 19.75 -12.56 3.97
CA LEU A 289 19.26 -12.24 2.62
C LEU A 289 20.44 -11.90 1.68
N THR A 290 20.88 -12.90 0.93
CA THR A 290 21.85 -12.72 -0.16
C THR A 290 21.14 -12.28 -1.44
N SER A 291 21.91 -11.97 -2.49
CA SER A 291 21.34 -11.62 -3.80
C SER A 291 20.57 -12.76 -4.48
N THR A 292 20.73 -14.01 -4.01
CA THR A 292 20.01 -15.21 -4.48
C THR A 292 18.90 -15.65 -3.52
N ALA A 293 18.74 -14.97 -2.38
CA ALA A 293 17.64 -15.21 -1.47
C ALA A 293 16.36 -14.60 -2.03
N ALA A 294 15.24 -15.29 -1.83
CA ALA A 294 13.90 -14.77 -1.98
C ALA A 294 13.18 -14.83 -0.64
N VAL A 295 12.03 -14.18 -0.56
CA VAL A 295 11.11 -14.32 0.57
C VAL A 295 9.83 -14.97 0.12
N ARG A 296 9.29 -15.85 0.95
CA ARG A 296 8.01 -16.51 0.75
C ARG A 296 7.04 -16.07 1.84
N ILE A 297 5.85 -15.66 1.40
CA ILE A 297 4.71 -15.37 2.27
C ILE A 297 3.71 -16.50 2.06
N ASP A 298 3.39 -17.20 3.15
CA ASP A 298 2.45 -18.33 3.13
C ASP A 298 1.15 -17.95 3.83
N ASP A 299 0.02 -18.09 3.13
CA ASP A 299 -1.34 -17.90 3.68
C ASP A 299 -2.04 -19.23 4.03
N GLY A 300 -1.32 -20.36 3.89
CA GLY A 300 -1.80 -21.72 4.12
C GLY A 300 -2.46 -22.37 2.91
N THR A 301 -3.09 -21.60 2.02
CA THR A 301 -3.72 -22.10 0.78
C THR A 301 -2.91 -21.79 -0.47
N SER A 302 -2.09 -20.76 -0.39
CA SER A 302 -1.25 -20.24 -1.43
C SER A 302 0.04 -19.67 -0.83
N SER A 303 0.97 -19.40 -1.74
CA SER A 303 2.28 -18.84 -1.41
C SER A 303 2.65 -17.78 -2.44
N GLU A 304 3.22 -16.68 -1.99
CA GLU A 304 3.79 -15.65 -2.85
C GLU A 304 5.29 -15.51 -2.60
N ILE A 305 6.09 -15.49 -3.66
CA ILE A 305 7.55 -15.42 -3.58
C ILE A 305 8.03 -14.13 -4.21
N ARG A 306 8.91 -13.41 -3.52
CA ARG A 306 9.43 -12.12 -3.97
C ARG A 306 10.93 -12.00 -3.71
N SER A 307 11.63 -11.36 -4.64
CA SER A 307 13.01 -10.95 -4.41
C SER A 307 13.06 -9.77 -3.42
N PRO A 308 13.88 -9.84 -2.36
CA PRO A 308 14.08 -8.74 -1.46
C PRO A 308 14.99 -7.67 -2.08
N HIS A 309 14.91 -6.47 -1.49
CA HIS A 309 15.75 -5.29 -1.71
C HIS A 309 15.64 -4.70 -3.11
N ALA A 310 15.69 -3.38 -3.24
CA ALA A 310 15.81 -2.76 -4.55
C ALA A 310 17.24 -2.94 -5.10
N VAL A 311 17.41 -2.94 -6.42
CA VAL A 311 18.74 -3.05 -7.05
C VAL A 311 18.89 -1.91 -8.04
N SER A 312 20.07 -1.27 -8.06
CA SER A 312 20.36 -0.24 -9.05
C SER A 312 20.60 -0.83 -10.43
N ASP A 313 20.10 -0.14 -11.46
CA ASP A 313 20.31 -0.50 -12.86
C ASP A 313 21.74 -0.16 -13.35
N LEU A 314 22.00 -0.31 -14.65
CA LEU A 314 23.30 0.01 -15.25
C LEU A 314 23.69 1.49 -15.13
N GLY A 315 22.71 2.39 -15.01
CA GLY A 315 22.89 3.81 -14.73
C GLY A 315 22.97 4.14 -13.24
N GLY A 316 22.98 3.14 -12.36
CA GLY A 316 22.93 3.33 -10.92
C GLY A 316 21.57 3.81 -10.40
N HIS A 317 20.53 3.86 -11.24
CA HIS A 317 19.20 4.28 -10.79
C HIS A 317 18.52 3.16 -10.04
N VAL A 318 17.88 3.52 -8.93
CA VAL A 318 17.11 2.59 -8.10
C VAL A 318 15.65 3.05 -8.05
N ARG A 319 14.75 2.07 -8.06
CA ARG A 319 13.32 2.28 -7.91
C ARG A 319 12.77 1.31 -6.88
N LEU A 320 12.10 1.85 -5.87
CA LEU A 320 11.32 1.10 -4.90
C LEU A 320 9.85 1.49 -5.08
N ALA A 321 9.11 0.66 -5.82
CA ALA A 321 7.69 0.84 -6.01
C ALA A 321 6.91 0.35 -4.78
N GLY A 322 5.66 0.77 -4.65
CA GLY A 322 4.77 0.14 -3.67
C GLY A 322 4.96 0.60 -2.22
N VAL A 323 5.52 1.79 -1.98
CA VAL A 323 5.70 2.30 -0.62
C VAL A 323 4.40 2.94 -0.17
N ARG A 324 3.76 2.34 0.83
CA ARG A 324 2.50 2.80 1.40
C ARG A 324 2.57 2.73 2.92
N ASN A 325 1.77 3.58 3.55
CA ASN A 325 1.53 3.59 4.98
C ASN A 325 2.82 3.73 5.82
N LEU A 326 3.78 4.55 5.38
CA LEU A 326 5.02 4.81 6.09
C LEU A 326 5.30 6.31 6.07
N ALA A 327 5.70 6.88 7.22
CA ALA A 327 6.10 8.29 7.28
C ALA A 327 7.49 8.52 6.66
N ALA A 328 8.40 7.59 6.93
CA ALA A 328 9.77 7.64 6.48
C ALA A 328 10.29 6.22 6.23
N LEU A 329 11.33 6.13 5.42
CA LEU A 329 12.09 4.91 5.17
C LEU A 329 13.57 5.21 5.33
N GLN A 330 14.28 4.40 6.09
CA GLN A 330 15.73 4.40 6.12
C GLN A 330 16.23 3.50 4.99
N LEU A 331 17.11 4.03 4.14
CA LEU A 331 17.68 3.33 3.01
C LEU A 331 19.19 3.17 3.20
N THR A 332 19.73 2.01 2.85
CA THR A 332 21.17 1.77 2.85
C THR A 332 21.53 1.05 1.57
N ALA A 333 22.51 1.57 0.84
CA ALA A 333 23.01 0.95 -0.37
C ALA A 333 24.31 0.18 -0.08
N THR A 334 24.45 -1.00 -0.64
CA THR A 334 25.67 -1.82 -0.61
C THR A 334 26.00 -2.27 -2.02
N GLY A 335 27.26 -2.10 -2.43
CA GLY A 335 27.74 -2.53 -3.74
C GLY A 335 29.21 -2.96 -3.70
N PRO A 336 29.85 -3.16 -4.86
CA PRO A 336 31.25 -3.61 -4.93
C PRO A 336 32.25 -2.64 -4.25
N ALA A 337 31.86 -1.38 -4.09
CA ALA A 337 32.66 -0.35 -3.43
C ALA A 337 32.46 -0.32 -1.90
N GLY A 338 31.63 -1.18 -1.32
CA GLY A 338 31.30 -1.18 0.10
C GLY A 338 29.87 -0.72 0.37
N THR A 339 29.61 -0.32 1.62
CA THR A 339 28.29 0.08 2.12
C THR A 339 28.26 1.58 2.38
N GLY A 340 27.24 2.24 1.85
CA GLY A 340 27.01 3.67 2.05
C GLY A 340 26.36 3.99 3.41
N PRO A 341 26.22 5.27 3.75
CA PRO A 341 25.52 5.67 4.96
C PRO A 341 24.04 5.32 4.88
N ALA A 342 23.42 5.14 6.04
CA ALA A 342 21.97 5.01 6.13
C ALA A 342 21.31 6.39 5.98
N LEU A 343 20.38 6.52 5.03
CA LEU A 343 19.68 7.76 4.72
C LEU A 343 18.19 7.63 5.04
N THR A 344 17.66 8.52 5.88
CA THR A 344 16.23 8.56 6.18
C THR A 344 15.52 9.50 5.20
N THR A 345 14.61 8.96 4.40
CA THR A 345 13.77 9.74 3.48
C THR A 345 12.34 9.84 4.02
N ALA A 346 11.76 11.03 3.95
CA ALA A 346 10.32 11.19 4.16
C ALA A 346 9.55 10.64 2.94
N ILE A 347 8.37 10.06 3.18
CA ILE A 347 7.48 9.51 2.15
C ILE A 347 6.35 10.52 1.87
N ASP A 348 6.73 11.76 1.58
CA ASP A 348 5.80 12.86 1.35
C ASP A 348 5.61 13.17 -0.16
N PRO A 349 4.41 13.63 -0.57
CA PRO A 349 4.18 14.10 -1.93
C PRO A 349 5.03 15.34 -2.20
N GLY A 350 6.07 15.20 -3.03
CA GLY A 350 7.00 16.28 -3.39
C GLY A 350 8.45 16.06 -2.94
N GLY A 351 8.78 14.91 -2.33
CA GLY A 351 10.17 14.54 -2.10
C GLY A 351 10.96 14.49 -3.40
N GLY A 352 12.14 15.13 -3.42
CA GLY A 352 13.09 15.03 -4.54
C GLY A 352 13.68 13.61 -4.67
N PRO A 353 14.36 13.31 -5.79
CA PRO A 353 15.03 12.03 -5.95
C PRO A 353 16.08 11.81 -4.86
N ILE A 354 16.17 10.58 -4.36
CA ILE A 354 17.13 10.22 -3.32
C ILE A 354 18.50 9.98 -3.96
N ILE A 355 19.56 10.52 -3.36
CA ILE A 355 20.93 10.25 -3.79
C ILE A 355 21.61 9.47 -2.66
N VAL A 356 22.13 8.29 -2.97
CA VAL A 356 22.88 7.47 -2.02
C VAL A 356 24.34 7.39 -2.46
N ASP A 357 25.22 7.98 -1.66
CA ASP A 357 26.66 8.03 -1.93
C ASP A 357 27.38 6.87 -1.21
N LEU A 358 27.99 5.95 -1.95
CA LEU A 358 28.81 4.88 -1.42
C LEU A 358 30.23 5.40 -1.16
N ALA A 359 30.68 5.33 0.10
CA ALA A 359 32.08 5.56 0.42
C ALA A 359 32.93 4.50 -0.29
N THR A 360 34.07 4.91 -0.86
CA THR A 360 35.12 3.96 -1.25
C THR A 360 35.73 3.34 0.01
N PRO A 361 36.10 2.05 -0.02
CA PRO A 361 36.73 1.41 1.13
C PRO A 361 38.12 1.97 1.40
#